data_AF-W6A7G9-F1
#
_entry.id   AF-W6A7G9-F1
#
_cell.length_a   1.000
_cell.length_b   1.000
_cell.length_c   1.000
_cell.angle_alpha   90.00
_cell.angle_beta   90.00
_cell.angle_gamma   90.00
#
_symmetry.space_group_name_H-M   'P 1'
#
loop_
_entity.id
_entity.type
_entity.pdbx_description
1 polymer ?
#
loop_
_entity_poly.entity_id
_entity_poly.type
_entity_poly.pdbx_seq_one_letter_code
_entity_poly.pdbx_strand_id
1 'polypeptide(L)'
;MEISNYLKSIYKVLNESGCTQIEFYESQDAKFNAKNGFRVIKDVYKIRYMNSNYKFINFYLTFNNNNLIYRASNRQTVSFAINAENKTNQEINEIIEMYLERDSHLGFDPMEFSLQSSPVRFLDSLDPKEINIYVEILRYKNTTPQSSSISDFMFFDNFLTFETEFLPLFL
;
A
#
# COMPACT_ATOMS: atom_id res chain seq x y z
N MET A 1 -13.31 1.07 11.75
CA MET A 1 -12.47 2.16 12.29
C MET A 1 -12.37 3.23 11.20
N GLU A 2 -12.70 4.48 11.53
CA GLU A 2 -12.74 5.56 10.55
C GLU A 2 -11.33 5.98 10.11
N ILE A 3 -11.16 6.36 8.85
CA ILE A 3 -9.87 6.82 8.29
C ILE A 3 -9.31 8.01 9.09
N SER A 4 -10.19 8.86 9.63
CA SER A 4 -9.85 9.97 10.52
C SER A 4 -9.01 9.54 11.73
N ASN A 5 -9.25 8.34 12.28
CA ASN A 5 -8.50 7.83 13.42
C ASN A 5 -7.10 7.36 13.01
N TYR A 6 -6.95 6.76 11.82
CA TYR A 6 -5.65 6.38 11.27
C TYR A 6 -4.76 7.59 11.05
N LEU A 7 -5.28 8.65 10.43
CA LEU A 7 -4.51 9.86 10.15
C LEU A 7 -4.08 10.58 11.43
N LYS A 8 -4.95 10.63 12.44
CA LYS A 8 -4.61 11.17 13.78
C LYS A 8 -3.49 10.37 14.44
N SER A 9 -3.50 9.04 14.29
CA SER A 9 -2.47 8.17 14.84
C SER A 9 -1.10 8.42 14.18
N ILE A 10 -1.06 8.52 12.85
CA ILE A 10 0.17 8.91 12.11
C ILE A 10 0.67 10.28 12.58
N TYR A 11 -0.21 11.28 12.68
CA TYR A 11 0.19 12.62 13.13
C TYR A 11 0.87 12.56 14.51
N LYS A 12 0.30 11.78 15.43
CA LYS A 12 0.88 11.58 16.75
C LYS A 12 2.28 10.99 16.67
N VAL A 13 2.47 9.89 15.92
CA VAL A 13 3.78 9.24 15.74
C VAL A 13 4.81 10.19 15.15
N LEU A 14 4.45 10.92 14.08
CA LEU A 14 5.34 11.88 13.42
C LEU A 14 5.76 13.01 14.38
N ASN A 15 4.78 13.59 15.09
CA ASN A 15 5.03 14.70 15.99
C ASN A 15 5.87 14.29 17.21
N GLU A 16 5.60 13.12 17.80
CA GLU A 16 6.38 12.58 18.93
C GLU A 16 7.83 12.25 18.53
N SER A 17 8.06 11.98 17.25
CA SER A 17 9.38 11.63 16.71
C SER A 17 10.17 12.84 16.19
N GLY A 18 9.65 14.05 16.39
CA GLY A 18 10.34 15.30 16.01
C GLY A 18 10.29 15.62 14.51
N CYS A 19 9.40 14.99 13.74
CA CYS A 19 9.14 15.40 12.37
C CYS A 19 8.51 16.80 12.35
N THR A 20 8.79 17.57 11.30
CA THR A 20 8.29 18.94 11.13
C THR A 20 7.64 19.13 9.76
N GLN A 21 6.98 20.27 9.54
CA GLN A 21 6.26 20.56 8.28
C GLN A 21 5.27 19.44 7.89
N ILE A 22 4.57 18.91 8.89
CA ILE A 22 3.64 17.80 8.73
C ILE A 22 2.33 18.33 8.11
N GLU A 23 2.01 17.81 6.92
CA GLU A 23 0.85 18.21 6.12
C GLU A 23 0.04 16.96 5.75
N PHE A 24 -1.26 17.00 6.03
CA PHE A 24 -2.22 15.99 5.62
C PHE A 24 -3.11 16.59 4.54
N TYR A 25 -3.19 15.91 3.40
CA TYR A 25 -4.03 16.31 2.28
C TYR A 25 -5.27 15.42 2.23
N GLU A 26 -6.40 15.98 1.81
CA GLU A 26 -7.61 15.21 1.54
C GLU A 26 -7.36 14.17 0.43
N SER A 27 -8.11 13.08 0.46
CA SER A 27 -7.99 12.02 -0.55
C SER A 27 -8.37 12.55 -1.92
N GLN A 28 -7.53 12.26 -2.92
CA GLN A 28 -7.78 12.61 -4.31
C GLN A 28 -7.48 11.42 -5.23
N ASP A 29 -8.14 11.40 -6.38
CA ASP A 29 -7.84 10.47 -7.46
C ASP A 29 -6.49 10.85 -8.12
N ALA A 30 -5.51 9.97 -8.02
CA ALA A 30 -4.20 10.16 -8.64
C ALA A 30 -4.24 9.73 -10.11
N LYS A 31 -4.15 10.70 -11.02
CA LYS A 31 -4.15 10.47 -12.48
C LYS A 31 -2.74 10.53 -13.04
N PHE A 32 -2.35 9.53 -13.84
CA PHE A 32 -1.02 9.46 -14.44
C PHE A 32 -1.05 8.81 -15.83
N ASN A 33 0.00 9.08 -16.61
CA ASN A 33 0.15 8.54 -17.96
C ASN A 33 0.70 7.12 -17.93
N ALA A 34 0.06 6.21 -18.65
CA ALA A 34 0.56 4.87 -18.94
C ALA A 34 0.72 4.67 -20.46
N LYS A 35 1.38 3.57 -20.87
CA LYS A 35 1.68 3.28 -22.28
C LYS A 35 0.42 3.25 -23.17
N ASN A 36 -0.73 2.88 -22.60
CA ASN A 36 -2.00 2.72 -23.31
C ASN A 36 -3.04 3.77 -22.91
N GLY A 37 -2.63 4.92 -22.34
CA GLY A 37 -3.53 6.01 -21.94
C GLY A 37 -3.44 6.38 -20.46
N PHE A 38 -4.41 7.17 -19.98
CA PHE A 38 -4.47 7.60 -18.59
C PHE A 38 -4.95 6.48 -17.67
N ARG A 39 -4.31 6.37 -16.50
CA ARG A 39 -4.76 5.51 -15.40
C ARG A 39 -5.05 6.35 -14.17
N VAL A 40 -5.87 5.79 -13.29
CA VAL A 40 -6.32 6.44 -12.05
C VAL A 40 -6.16 5.46 -10.89
N ILE A 41 -5.52 5.91 -9.82
CA ILE A 41 -5.63 5.27 -8.50
C ILE A 41 -6.61 6.12 -7.69
N LYS A 42 -7.65 5.49 -7.15
CA LYS A 42 -8.71 6.20 -6.42
C LYS A 42 -8.32 6.43 -4.97
N ASP A 43 -8.89 7.48 -4.38
CA ASP A 43 -8.88 7.74 -2.94
C ASP A 43 -7.47 7.69 -2.30
N VAL A 44 -6.51 8.39 -2.91
CA VAL A 44 -5.13 8.46 -2.42
C VAL A 44 -4.99 9.61 -1.43
N TYR A 45 -4.66 9.28 -0.19
CA TYR A 45 -4.30 10.26 0.84
C TYR A 45 -2.81 10.58 0.74
N LYS A 46 -2.46 11.87 0.73
CA LYS A 46 -1.06 12.32 0.81
C LYS A 46 -0.74 12.78 2.22
N ILE A 47 0.38 12.31 2.76
CA ILE A 47 0.98 12.78 4.01
C ILE A 47 2.39 13.22 3.69
N ARG A 48 2.68 14.52 3.86
CA ARG A 48 4.00 15.10 3.62
C ARG A 48 4.60 15.57 4.94
N TYR A 49 5.88 15.30 5.16
CA TYR A 49 6.59 15.81 6.32
C TYR A 49 8.09 15.88 6.06
N MET A 50 8.78 16.66 6.88
CA MET A 50 10.24 16.67 6.94
C MET A 50 10.68 15.83 8.15
N ASN A 51 11.46 14.79 7.89
CA ASN A 51 11.95 13.87 8.92
C ASN A 51 13.11 14.47 9.73
N SER A 52 13.56 13.73 10.75
CA SER A 52 14.69 14.09 11.61
C SER A 52 16.02 14.34 10.88
N ASN A 53 16.15 13.78 9.66
CA ASN A 53 17.31 13.93 8.78
C ASN A 53 17.16 15.05 7.73
N TYR A 54 16.18 15.95 7.91
CA TYR A 54 15.87 17.05 6.98
C TYR A 54 15.56 16.59 5.54
N LYS A 55 14.97 15.41 5.39
CA LYS A 55 14.47 14.91 4.11
C LYS A 55 12.95 15.03 4.07
N PHE A 56 12.43 15.49 2.93
CA PHE A 56 11.00 15.46 2.67
C PHE A 56 10.57 14.04 2.30
N ILE A 57 9.59 13.53 3.05
CA ILE A 57 8.95 12.25 2.83
C ILE A 57 7.50 12.51 2.43
N ASN A 58 7.03 11.83 1.38
CA ASN A 58 5.64 11.81 0.97
C ASN A 58 5.12 10.38 1.00
N PHE A 59 4.18 10.09 1.90
CA PHE A 59 3.38 8.88 1.82
C PHE A 59 2.12 9.12 1.00
N TYR A 60 1.88 8.22 0.04
CA TYR A 60 0.67 8.14 -0.77
C TYR A 60 -0.09 6.88 -0.35
N LEU A 61 -1.03 7.04 0.59
CA LEU A 61 -1.74 5.95 1.24
C LEU A 61 -3.09 5.70 0.57
N THR A 62 -3.40 4.44 0.26
CA THR A 62 -4.74 4.02 -0.17
C THR A 62 -5.23 2.81 0.64
N PHE A 63 -6.55 2.67 0.73
CA PHE A 63 -7.23 1.53 1.34
C PHE A 63 -7.90 0.72 0.23
N ASN A 64 -7.30 -0.40 -0.13
CA ASN A 64 -7.78 -1.25 -1.20
C ASN A 64 -9.04 -2.00 -0.75
N ASN A 65 -10.19 -1.63 -1.29
CA ASN A 65 -11.48 -2.21 -0.95
C ASN A 65 -11.90 -3.38 -1.86
N ASN A 66 -11.05 -3.79 -2.81
CA ASN A 66 -11.36 -4.84 -3.78
C ASN A 66 -11.63 -6.17 -3.07
N ASN A 67 -12.60 -6.93 -3.59
CA ASN A 67 -12.90 -8.29 -3.14
C ASN A 67 -11.88 -9.31 -3.70
N LEU A 68 -10.58 -9.05 -3.55
CA LEU A 68 -9.52 -9.89 -4.11
C LEU A 68 -8.55 -10.33 -3.03
N ILE A 69 -8.26 -11.63 -2.96
CA ILE A 69 -7.17 -12.17 -2.15
C ILE A 69 -5.93 -12.19 -3.05
N TYR A 70 -4.90 -11.46 -2.67
CA TYR A 70 -3.70 -11.32 -3.48
C TYR A 70 -2.60 -12.32 -3.10
N ARG A 71 -1.77 -12.60 -4.10
CA ARG A 71 -0.42 -13.17 -3.96
C ARG A 71 0.54 -12.24 -4.69
N ALA A 72 1.04 -11.23 -3.98
CA ALA A 72 1.89 -10.18 -4.52
C ALA A 72 3.12 -9.94 -3.63
N SER A 73 4.25 -9.59 -4.25
CA SER A 73 5.48 -9.17 -3.56
C SER A 73 5.61 -7.64 -3.56
N ASN A 74 6.37 -7.06 -2.62
CA ASN A 74 6.83 -5.66 -2.72
C ASN A 74 7.93 -5.46 -3.76
N ARG A 75 8.28 -6.49 -4.53
CA ARG A 75 9.15 -6.40 -5.71
C ARG A 75 8.31 -6.33 -6.98
N GLN A 76 8.88 -5.81 -8.06
CA GLN A 76 8.22 -5.78 -9.37
C GLN A 76 8.17 -7.21 -9.96
N THR A 77 7.17 -7.99 -9.56
CA THR A 77 6.92 -9.34 -10.06
C THR A 77 5.48 -9.48 -10.53
N VAL A 78 5.18 -10.57 -11.25
CA VAL A 78 3.81 -10.94 -11.55
C VAL A 78 3.03 -11.08 -10.24
N SER A 79 1.82 -10.52 -10.23
CA SER A 79 0.89 -10.66 -9.11
C SER A 79 -0.24 -11.58 -9.52
N PHE A 80 -0.78 -12.31 -8.56
CA PHE A 80 -1.91 -13.21 -8.77
C PHE A 80 -3.04 -12.86 -7.81
N ALA A 81 -4.28 -13.18 -8.18
CA ALA A 81 -5.44 -12.91 -7.34
C ALA A 81 -6.48 -14.04 -7.39
N ILE A 82 -7.23 -14.18 -6.31
CA ILE A 82 -8.47 -14.96 -6.25
C ILE A 82 -9.62 -13.99 -6.02
N ASN A 83 -10.70 -14.11 -6.81
CA ASN A 83 -11.92 -13.36 -6.55
C ASN A 83 -12.63 -13.92 -5.31
N ALA A 84 -12.80 -13.05 -4.30
CA ALA A 84 -13.50 -13.34 -3.05
C ALA A 84 -14.96 -12.84 -3.04
N GLU A 85 -15.47 -12.36 -4.18
CA GLU A 85 -16.86 -11.98 -4.33
C GLU A 85 -17.79 -13.15 -4.00
N ASN A 86 -18.85 -12.86 -3.25
CA ASN A 86 -19.83 -13.82 -2.71
C ASN A 86 -19.28 -14.87 -1.74
N LYS A 87 -18.02 -14.76 -1.29
CA LYS A 87 -17.47 -15.63 -0.23
C LYS A 87 -17.79 -15.07 1.15
N THR A 88 -18.05 -15.97 2.09
CA THR A 88 -18.16 -15.66 3.50
C THR A 88 -16.78 -15.38 4.10
N ASN A 89 -16.74 -14.68 5.24
CA ASN A 89 -15.48 -14.43 5.96
C ASN A 89 -14.77 -15.73 6.37
N GLN A 90 -15.55 -16.79 6.66
CA GLN A 90 -14.98 -18.10 6.99
C GLN A 90 -14.25 -18.69 5.77
N GLU A 91 -14.90 -18.74 4.61
CA GLU A 91 -14.28 -19.24 3.38
C GLU A 91 -13.04 -18.43 2.97
N ILE A 92 -13.09 -17.11 3.16
CA ILE A 92 -11.94 -16.23 2.89
C ILE A 92 -10.75 -16.59 3.79
N ASN A 93 -10.99 -16.79 5.08
CA ASN A 93 -9.94 -17.17 6.03
C ASN A 93 -9.38 -18.56 5.72
N GLU A 94 -10.23 -19.53 5.40
CA GLU A 94 -9.80 -20.88 5.00
C GLU A 94 -8.91 -20.85 3.75
N ILE A 95 -9.25 -20.02 2.76
CA ILE A 95 -8.41 -19.79 1.58
C ILE A 95 -7.06 -19.21 2.01
N ILE A 96 -7.05 -18.12 2.77
CA ILE A 96 -5.80 -17.46 3.20
C ILE A 96 -4.90 -18.45 3.94
N GLU A 97 -5.43 -19.15 4.94
CA GLU A 97 -4.68 -20.13 5.75
C GLU A 97 -4.09 -21.24 4.89
N MET A 98 -4.85 -21.75 3.91
CA MET A 98 -4.37 -22.80 3.01
C MET A 98 -3.14 -22.37 2.19
N TYR A 99 -3.01 -21.08 1.85
CA TYR A 99 -1.91 -20.57 1.01
C TYR A 99 -0.77 -19.91 1.79
N LEU A 100 -0.95 -19.55 3.07
CA LEU A 100 0.10 -18.92 3.87
C LEU A 100 1.35 -19.81 4.02
N GLU A 101 1.16 -21.13 4.11
CA GLU A 101 2.25 -22.10 4.28
C GLU A 101 2.71 -22.76 2.98
N ARG A 102 2.08 -22.43 1.84
CA ARG A 102 2.32 -23.11 0.56
C ARG A 102 2.89 -22.17 -0.49
N ASP A 103 3.99 -22.59 -1.11
CA ASP A 103 4.48 -21.93 -2.32
C ASP A 103 3.76 -22.46 -3.57
N SER A 104 2.47 -22.12 -3.69
CA SER A 104 1.63 -22.56 -4.81
C SER A 104 0.79 -21.40 -5.34
N HIS A 105 0.69 -21.34 -6.67
CA HIS A 105 -0.19 -20.42 -7.40
C HIS A 105 -1.50 -21.10 -7.84
N LEU A 106 -1.69 -22.39 -7.52
CA LEU A 106 -2.87 -23.14 -7.97
C LEU A 106 -4.14 -22.44 -7.50
N GLY A 107 -5.08 -22.18 -8.40
CA GLY A 107 -6.35 -21.52 -8.09
C GLY A 107 -6.29 -19.99 -8.07
N PHE A 108 -5.12 -19.38 -8.19
CA PHE A 108 -4.99 -17.95 -8.45
C PHE A 108 -4.92 -17.67 -9.96
N ASP A 109 -5.58 -16.60 -10.38
CA ASP A 109 -5.46 -16.09 -11.74
C ASP A 109 -4.32 -15.06 -11.82
N PRO A 110 -3.47 -15.10 -12.86
CA PRO A 110 -2.48 -14.07 -13.08
C PRO A 110 -3.19 -12.74 -13.40
N MET A 111 -2.77 -11.68 -12.74
CA MET A 111 -3.31 -10.35 -13.04
C MET A 111 -2.74 -9.83 -14.36
N GLU A 112 -3.58 -9.27 -15.22
CA GLU A 112 -3.14 -8.62 -16.47
C GLU A 112 -2.08 -7.53 -16.20
N PHE A 113 -2.30 -6.76 -15.13
CA PHE A 113 -1.31 -5.84 -14.59
C PHE A 113 -0.99 -6.23 -13.16
N SER A 114 0.30 -6.31 -12.85
CA SER A 114 0.73 -6.55 -11.48
C SER A 114 0.25 -5.42 -10.55
N LEU A 115 0.07 -5.72 -9.26
CA LEU A 115 -0.45 -4.76 -8.28
C LEU A 115 0.46 -3.52 -8.17
N GLN A 116 1.75 -3.68 -8.41
CA GLN A 116 2.79 -2.64 -8.41
C GLN A 116 2.77 -1.76 -9.66
N SER A 117 2.14 -2.22 -10.76
CA SER A 117 2.29 -1.57 -12.07
C SER A 117 1.77 -0.13 -12.09
N SER A 118 0.69 0.15 -11.37
CA SER A 118 0.11 1.50 -11.29
C SER A 118 0.88 2.36 -10.28
N PRO A 119 1.15 1.89 -9.05
CA PRO A 119 1.99 2.60 -8.08
C PRO A 119 3.33 3.07 -8.64
N VAL A 120 4.09 2.18 -9.29
CA VAL A 120 5.42 2.52 -9.83
C VAL A 120 5.34 3.69 -10.82
N ARG A 121 4.42 3.63 -11.78
CA ARG A 121 4.25 4.69 -12.79
C ARG A 121 3.75 5.99 -12.20
N PHE A 122 2.93 5.91 -11.14
CA PHE A 122 2.49 7.09 -10.41
C PHE A 122 3.69 7.76 -9.73
N LEU A 123 4.54 6.99 -9.04
CA LEU A 123 5.73 7.51 -8.37
C LEU A 123 6.76 8.09 -9.35
N ASP A 124 6.94 7.47 -10.52
CA ASP A 124 7.79 7.98 -11.61
C ASP A 124 7.38 9.37 -12.11
N SER A 125 6.15 9.81 -11.81
CA SER A 125 5.63 11.13 -12.21
C SER A 125 5.88 12.24 -11.17
N LEU A 126 6.42 11.89 -10.00
CA LEU A 126 6.63 12.81 -8.88
C LEU A 126 8.04 13.42 -8.86
N ASP A 127 8.27 14.40 -7.98
CA ASP A 127 9.59 15.04 -7.84
C ASP A 127 10.62 14.02 -7.31
N PRO A 128 11.66 13.66 -8.07
CA PRO A 128 12.67 12.69 -7.65
C PRO A 128 13.59 13.19 -6.53
N LYS A 129 13.51 14.47 -6.14
CA LYS A 129 14.30 15.02 -5.03
C LYS A 129 13.68 14.74 -3.65
N GLU A 130 12.39 14.39 -3.61
CA GLU A 130 11.68 13.98 -2.40
C GLU A 130 11.61 12.45 -2.33
N ILE A 131 11.48 11.90 -1.12
CA ILE A 131 11.27 10.47 -0.94
C ILE A 131 9.77 10.22 -1.07
N ASN A 132 9.37 9.62 -2.19
CA ASN A 132 7.96 9.33 -2.49
C ASN A 132 7.68 7.85 -2.30
N ILE A 133 6.73 7.53 -1.42
CA ILE A 133 6.42 6.15 -1.07
C ILE A 133 4.92 5.92 -1.22
N TYR A 134 4.55 4.95 -2.03
CA TYR A 134 3.18 4.48 -2.15
C TYR A 134 2.91 3.37 -1.13
N VAL A 135 1.79 3.49 -0.40
CA VAL A 135 1.38 2.54 0.61
C VAL A 135 -0.05 2.11 0.32
N GLU A 136 -0.28 0.81 0.24
CA GLU A 136 -1.63 0.28 0.02
C GLU A 136 -1.99 -0.74 1.10
N ILE A 137 -3.03 -0.40 1.87
CA ILE A 137 -3.59 -1.27 2.90
C ILE A 137 -4.61 -2.18 2.24
N LEU A 138 -4.33 -3.48 2.22
CA LEU A 138 -5.18 -4.48 1.59
C LEU A 138 -6.39 -4.80 2.47
N ARG A 139 -7.54 -5.05 1.84
CA ARG A 139 -8.74 -5.54 2.52
C ARG A 139 -8.54 -6.91 3.17
N TYR A 140 -7.82 -7.79 2.48
CA TYR A 140 -7.53 -9.14 2.93
C TYR A 140 -6.02 -9.33 3.05
N LYS A 141 -5.62 -10.21 3.96
CA LYS A 141 -4.24 -10.62 4.13
C LYS A 141 -3.68 -11.15 2.81
N ASN A 142 -2.52 -10.63 2.42
CA ASN A 142 -1.77 -11.15 1.29
C ASN A 142 -1.23 -12.54 1.62
N THR A 143 -1.30 -13.44 0.66
CA THR A 143 -0.85 -14.84 0.84
C THR A 143 0.66 -15.02 0.68
N THR A 144 1.37 -13.96 0.27
CA THR A 144 2.84 -13.92 0.27
C THR A 144 3.34 -13.07 1.44
N PRO A 145 4.35 -13.54 2.20
CA PRO A 145 4.99 -12.73 3.22
C PRO A 145 5.48 -11.39 2.64
N GLN A 146 5.01 -10.30 3.23
CA GLN A 146 5.47 -8.95 2.92
C GLN A 146 6.80 -8.75 3.66
N SER A 147 7.91 -8.54 2.93
CA SER A 147 9.13 -8.03 3.55
C SER A 147 9.09 -6.51 3.50
N SER A 148 9.32 -5.85 4.63
CA SER A 148 9.63 -4.42 4.71
C SER A 148 10.98 -4.14 4.06
N SER A 149 11.03 -4.17 2.73
CA SER A 149 12.12 -3.58 1.97
C SER A 149 11.89 -2.08 1.88
N ILE A 150 12.96 -1.29 1.89
CA ILE A 150 12.90 0.11 1.47
C ILE A 150 12.69 0.09 -0.05
N SER A 151 11.43 -0.07 -0.47
CA SER A 151 10.95 0.08 -1.83
C SER A 151 10.00 1.26 -1.89
N ASP A 152 9.92 1.90 -3.06
CA ASP A 152 9.07 3.07 -3.26
C ASP A 152 7.56 2.72 -3.20
N PHE A 153 7.19 1.44 -3.16
CA PHE A 153 5.82 0.98 -2.97
C PHE A 153 5.77 -0.19 -1.99
N MET A 154 4.70 -0.25 -1.18
CA MET A 154 4.51 -1.25 -0.14
C MET A 154 3.03 -1.63 0.02
N PHE A 155 2.76 -2.93 0.14
CA PHE A 155 1.45 -3.44 0.49
C PHE A 155 1.44 -3.98 1.93
N PHE A 156 0.39 -3.68 2.68
CA PHE A 156 0.23 -4.18 4.05
C PHE A 156 -1.11 -4.88 4.21
N ASP A 157 -1.09 -5.98 4.96
CA ASP A 157 -2.30 -6.75 5.30
C ASP A 157 -3.28 -5.95 6.17
N ASN A 158 -2.76 -4.95 6.89
CA ASN A 158 -3.53 -4.09 7.76
C ASN A 158 -2.75 -2.79 8.06
N PHE A 159 -3.47 -1.79 8.56
CA PHE A 159 -2.89 -0.49 8.90
C PHE A 159 -1.88 -0.53 10.06
N LEU A 160 -2.11 -1.39 11.06
CA LEU A 160 -1.26 -1.46 12.24
C LEU A 160 0.17 -1.87 11.88
N THR A 161 0.34 -2.87 11.01
CA THR A 161 1.65 -3.30 10.51
C THR A 161 2.39 -2.16 9.80
N PHE A 162 1.68 -1.37 8.97
CA PHE A 162 2.28 -0.18 8.36
C PHE A 162 2.78 0.80 9.44
N GLU A 163 1.91 1.13 10.40
CA GLU A 163 2.20 2.13 11.43
C GLU A 163 3.33 1.70 12.38
N THR A 164 3.39 0.44 12.78
CA THR A 164 4.34 -0.01 13.81
C THR A 164 5.64 -0.56 13.25
N GLU A 165 5.65 -1.06 12.01
CA GLU A 165 6.84 -1.71 11.44
C GLU A 165 7.49 -0.91 10.31
N PHE A 166 6.72 -0.14 9.53
CA PHE A 166 7.24 0.54 8.34
C PHE A 166 7.39 2.05 8.49
N LEU A 167 6.35 2.75 8.99
CA LEU A 167 6.42 4.19 9.25
C LEU A 167 7.66 4.59 10.09
N PRO A 168 8.08 3.84 11.13
CA PRO A 168 9.27 4.17 11.92
C PRO A 168 10.59 4.23 11.14
N LEU A 169 10.66 3.59 9.97
CA LEU A 169 11.86 3.60 9.14
C LEU A 169 12.13 4.97 8.48
N PHE A 170 11.16 5.89 8.53
CA PHE A 170 11.19 7.18 7.83
C PHE A 170 11.02 8.40 8.75
N LEU A 171 11.20 8.23 10.07
CA LEU A 171 11.08 9.30 11.07
C LEU A 171 12.33 10.18 11.18
#